data_AF-A0A820FLH5-F1
#
_entry.id   AF-A0A820FLH5-F1
#
_cell.length_a   1.000
_cell.length_b   1.000
_cell.length_c   1.000
_cell.angle_alpha   90.00
_cell.angle_beta   90.00
_cell.angle_gamma   90.00
#
_symmetry.space_group_name_H-M   'P 1'
#
loop_
_entity.id
_entity.type
_entity.pdbx_description
1 polymer ?
#
loop_
_entity_poly.entity_id
_entity_poly.type
_entity_poly.pdbx_seq_one_letter_code
_entity_poly.pdbx_strand_id
1 'polypeptide(L)'
;MLLRRLVHGVGRFSTRSSFRTLTSTIQTNPSVKYQKTLLNVPETRVTAIKNGLRVASEDYGLPTCTIGIWIDAGSRFETAENNGTAHFLEHMAFKGTNKRTQRELELEVENLGAHLNAYTSREQT
;
A
#
# COMPACT_ATOMS: atom_id res chain seq x y z
N MET A 1 -42.01 -44.22 34.80
CA MET A 1 -42.22 -44.72 36.18
C MET A 1 -40.91 -44.54 36.94
N LEU A 2 -40.84 -43.51 37.77
CA LEU A 2 -39.70 -43.22 38.64
C LEU A 2 -39.58 -44.32 39.71
N LEU A 3 -38.40 -44.89 39.92
CA LEU A 3 -37.96 -45.23 41.28
C LEU A 3 -36.44 -45.32 41.39
N ARG A 4 -35.91 -44.52 42.32
CA ARG A 4 -34.53 -44.54 42.82
C ARG A 4 -34.26 -45.82 43.61
N ARG A 5 -33.03 -46.34 43.54
CA ARG A 5 -32.47 -47.21 44.58
C ARG A 5 -31.03 -46.77 44.89
N LEU A 6 -30.81 -46.50 46.17
CA LEU A 6 -29.54 -46.15 46.82
C LEU A 6 -28.81 -47.44 47.19
N VAL A 7 -27.53 -47.61 46.84
CA VAL A 7 -26.59 -48.48 47.56
C VAL A 7 -25.17 -47.88 47.46
N HIS A 8 -24.44 -47.99 48.58
CA HIS A 8 -23.17 -47.33 48.92
C HIS A 8 -21.92 -47.95 48.25
N GLY A 9 -20.82 -47.17 48.17
CA GLY A 9 -19.48 -47.71 48.45
C GLY A 9 -18.43 -47.78 47.32
N VAL A 10 -17.57 -46.75 47.25
CA VAL A 10 -16.11 -46.73 46.99
C VAL A 10 -15.50 -47.56 45.84
N GLY A 11 -14.92 -46.90 44.83
CA GLY A 11 -13.98 -47.52 43.88
C GLY A 11 -13.49 -46.60 42.75
N ARG A 12 -12.17 -46.41 42.66
CA ARG A 12 -11.39 -45.47 41.83
C ARG A 12 -11.37 -45.73 40.29
N PHE A 13 -11.14 -44.64 39.56
CA PHE A 13 -10.30 -44.46 38.34
C PHE A 13 -10.84 -44.68 36.90
N SER A 14 -10.80 -43.54 36.16
CA SER A 14 -10.26 -43.30 34.80
C SER A 14 -10.81 -44.08 33.60
N THR A 15 -11.61 -43.39 32.77
CA THR A 15 -12.05 -43.82 31.43
C THR A 15 -11.21 -43.20 30.31
N ARG A 16 -10.95 -44.02 29.28
CA ARG A 16 -10.14 -43.78 28.08
C ARG A 16 -10.85 -42.95 26.98
N SER A 17 -10.03 -42.15 26.29
CA SER A 17 -9.85 -42.03 24.82
C SER A 17 -10.84 -41.30 23.88
N SER A 18 -10.23 -40.32 23.18
CA SER A 18 -10.36 -39.87 21.78
C SER A 18 -11.56 -39.00 21.35
N PHE A 19 -11.26 -37.79 20.86
CA PHE A 19 -11.45 -37.36 19.46
C PHE A 19 -10.67 -36.04 19.21
N ARG A 20 -9.87 -35.98 18.13
CA ARG A 20 -9.24 -34.75 17.60
C ARG A 20 -10.25 -33.99 16.75
N THR A 21 -10.40 -32.69 16.98
CA THR A 21 -10.87 -31.74 15.96
C THR A 21 -9.86 -30.61 15.86
N LEU A 22 -9.19 -30.54 14.70
CA LEU A 22 -8.36 -29.41 14.30
C LEU A 22 -9.28 -28.23 14.04
N THR A 23 -9.15 -27.17 14.83
CA THR A 23 -9.67 -25.85 14.44
C THR A 23 -8.53 -24.88 14.66
N SER A 24 -7.80 -24.58 13.58
CA SER A 24 -6.85 -23.48 13.57
C SER A 24 -7.67 -22.20 13.73
N THR A 25 -7.80 -21.72 14.97
CA THR A 25 -8.34 -20.39 15.24
C THR A 25 -7.37 -19.39 14.63
N ILE A 26 -7.78 -18.77 13.52
CA ILE A 26 -7.16 -17.55 13.01
C ILE A 26 -7.29 -16.52 14.13
N GLN A 27 -6.22 -16.29 14.90
CA GLN A 27 -6.15 -15.19 15.84
C GLN A 27 -5.99 -13.89 15.05
N THR A 28 -7.10 -13.27 14.66
CA THR A 28 -7.07 -11.88 14.24
C THR A 28 -6.95 -11.01 15.49
N ASN A 29 -5.72 -10.59 15.82
CA ASN A 29 -5.47 -9.74 16.98
C ASN A 29 -6.22 -8.39 16.84
N PRO A 30 -7.22 -8.09 17.70
CA PRO A 30 -8.02 -6.87 17.60
C PRO A 30 -7.24 -5.60 17.97
N SER A 31 -6.12 -5.75 18.68
CA SER A 31 -5.22 -4.64 19.07
C SER A 31 -4.61 -3.91 17.88
N VAL A 32 -4.24 -4.63 16.82
CA VAL A 32 -3.67 -4.05 15.59
C VAL A 32 -4.68 -3.15 14.88
N LYS A 33 -5.97 -3.51 14.94
CA LYS A 33 -7.05 -2.74 14.33
C LYS A 33 -7.28 -1.42 15.08
N TYR A 34 -7.22 -1.45 16.41
CA TYR A 34 -7.41 -0.27 17.26
C TYR A 34 -6.30 0.78 17.10
N GLN A 35 -5.03 0.35 17.10
CA GLN A 35 -3.90 1.27 16.88
C GLN A 35 -3.96 1.96 15.51
N LYS A 36 -4.37 1.23 14.46
CA LYS A 36 -4.54 1.78 13.10
C LYS A 36 -5.65 2.84 13.05
N THR A 37 -6.72 2.68 13.82
CA THR A 37 -7.81 3.66 13.92
C THR A 37 -7.39 4.95 14.63
N LEU A 38 -6.52 4.88 15.64
CA LEU A 38 -6.07 6.07 16.38
C LEU A 38 -5.19 7.02 15.56
N LEU A 39 -4.55 6.52 14.51
CA LEU A 39 -3.65 7.31 13.67
C LEU A 39 -4.39 8.25 12.69
N ASN A 40 -5.70 8.07 12.48
CA ASN A 40 -6.50 8.83 11.50
C ASN A 40 -5.83 8.95 10.12
N VAL A 41 -5.09 7.93 9.70
CA VAL A 41 -4.47 7.84 8.38
C VAL A 41 -5.34 6.93 7.51
N PRO A 42 -5.77 7.37 6.31
CA PRO A 42 -6.53 6.51 5.40
C PRO A 42 -5.69 5.30 4.97
N GLU A 43 -6.35 4.24 4.53
CA GLU A 43 -5.66 3.07 4.02
C GLU A 43 -5.06 3.35 2.63
N THR A 44 -3.77 3.08 2.47
CA THR A 44 -3.11 3.07 1.16
C THR A 44 -3.63 1.90 0.31
N ARG A 45 -4.46 2.21 -0.68
CA ARG A 45 -4.92 1.20 -1.66
C ARG A 45 -3.90 1.07 -2.77
N VAL A 46 -3.37 -0.13 -2.98
CA VAL A 46 -2.43 -0.43 -4.07
C VAL A 46 -3.09 -1.34 -5.10
N THR A 47 -3.09 -0.92 -6.36
CA THR A 47 -3.60 -1.70 -7.49
C THR A 47 -2.48 -1.91 -8.50
N ALA A 48 -2.26 -3.16 -8.91
CA ALA A 48 -1.38 -3.48 -10.04
C ALA A 48 -2.23 -3.63 -11.30
N ILE A 49 -1.89 -2.90 -12.36
CA ILE A 49 -2.51 -3.06 -13.68
C ILE A 49 -1.74 -4.07 -14.53
N LYS A 50 -2.37 -4.60 -15.59
CA LYS A 50 -1.88 -5.76 -16.37
C LYS A 50 -0.46 -5.59 -16.95
N ASN A 51 -0.01 -4.36 -17.18
CA ASN A 51 1.31 -4.05 -17.71
C ASN A 51 2.39 -3.93 -16.61
N GLY A 52 2.07 -4.19 -15.34
CA GLY A 52 3.00 -4.12 -14.22
C GLY A 52 3.10 -2.76 -13.53
N LEU A 53 2.42 -1.72 -14.02
CA LEU A 53 2.37 -0.44 -13.30
C LEU A 53 1.57 -0.59 -12.00
N ARG A 54 2.08 0.03 -10.94
CA ARG A 54 1.44 0.07 -9.62
C ARG A 54 0.85 1.46 -9.40
N VAL A 55 -0.40 1.50 -8.97
CA VAL A 55 -1.11 2.72 -8.57
C VAL A 55 -1.38 2.62 -7.08
N ALA A 56 -0.84 3.55 -6.30
CA ALA A 56 -1.11 3.70 -4.87
C ALA A 56 -1.93 4.97 -4.65
N SER A 57 -2.99 4.90 -3.84
CA SER A 57 -3.88 6.03 -3.57
C SER A 57 -4.33 6.05 -2.11
N GLU A 58 -4.42 7.25 -1.55
CA GLU A 58 -4.96 7.56 -0.22
C GLU A 58 -5.96 8.70 -0.33
N ASP A 59 -7.13 8.57 0.28
CA ASP A 59 -8.17 9.60 0.29
C ASP A 59 -8.27 10.22 1.69
N TYR A 60 -7.86 11.49 1.79
CA TYR A 60 -7.92 12.27 3.02
C TYR A 60 -9.20 13.14 3.12
N GLY A 61 -10.11 13.07 2.14
CA GLY A 61 -11.33 13.88 2.10
C GLY A 61 -11.09 15.39 1.94
N LEU A 62 -9.92 15.77 1.44
CA LEU A 62 -9.52 17.17 1.22
C LEU A 62 -9.88 17.63 -0.20
N PRO A 63 -10.12 18.93 -0.41
CA PRO A 63 -10.41 19.49 -1.74
C PRO A 63 -9.17 19.65 -2.62
N THR A 64 -7.99 19.23 -2.15
CA THR A 64 -6.71 19.27 -2.86
C THR A 64 -6.13 17.87 -2.97
N CYS A 65 -5.29 17.64 -3.97
CA CYS A 65 -4.59 16.37 -4.14
C CYS A 65 -3.18 16.61 -4.68
N THR A 66 -2.33 15.58 -4.53
CA THR A 66 -1.03 15.50 -5.20
C THR A 66 -0.98 14.19 -5.94
N ILE A 67 -0.58 14.25 -7.21
CA ILE A 67 -0.40 13.09 -8.07
C ILE A 67 1.07 13.09 -8.50
N GLY A 68 1.75 11.96 -8.33
CA GLY A 68 3.14 11.79 -8.72
C GLY A 68 3.34 10.46 -9.45
N ILE A 69 4.41 10.42 -10.23
CA ILE A 69 4.90 9.21 -10.88
C ILE A 69 6.30 8.99 -10.32
N TRP A 70 6.55 7.78 -9.82
CA TRP A 70 7.87 7.36 -9.33
C TRP A 70 8.41 6.26 -10.23
N ILE A 71 9.62 6.48 -10.72
CA ILE A 71 10.32 5.59 -11.62
C ILE A 71 11.56 5.08 -10.90
N ASP A 72 11.75 3.76 -10.93
CA ASP A 72 12.96 3.09 -10.45
C ASP A 72 14.10 3.27 -11.46
N ALA A 73 14.57 4.52 -11.57
CA ALA A 73 15.61 4.97 -12.47
C ALA A 73 16.28 6.23 -11.89
N GLY A 74 17.53 6.46 -12.29
CA GLY A 74 18.35 7.56 -11.80
C GLY A 74 19.81 7.39 -12.20
N SER A 75 20.68 8.27 -11.74
CA SER A 75 22.10 8.30 -12.17
C SER A 75 22.92 7.05 -11.84
N ARG A 76 22.45 6.17 -10.95
CA ARG A 76 23.07 4.85 -10.70
C ARG A 76 22.99 3.94 -11.92
N PHE A 77 21.94 4.06 -12.72
CA PHE A 77 21.68 3.19 -13.86
C PHE A 77 22.29 3.72 -15.17
N GLU A 78 23.04 4.82 -15.09
CA GLU A 78 23.79 5.40 -16.20
C GLU A 78 25.10 4.64 -16.46
N THR A 79 25.60 4.77 -17.68
CA THR A 79 26.93 4.36 -18.13
C THR A 79 27.84 5.58 -18.24
N ALA A 80 29.12 5.37 -18.51
CA ALA A 80 30.06 6.47 -18.77
C ALA A 80 29.65 7.31 -20.00
N GLU A 81 28.95 6.72 -20.97
CA GLU A 81 28.56 7.38 -22.22
C GLU A 81 27.33 8.29 -22.07
N ASN A 82 26.45 8.00 -21.10
CA ASN A 82 25.20 8.73 -20.89
C ASN A 82 25.10 9.39 -19.50
N ASN A 83 26.24 9.56 -18.81
CA ASN A 83 26.28 10.18 -17.50
C ASN A 83 25.66 11.58 -17.53
N GLY A 84 24.76 11.86 -16.59
CA GLY A 84 24.03 13.13 -16.50
C GLY A 84 22.72 13.16 -17.31
N THR A 85 22.36 12.09 -18.00
CA THR A 85 21.07 11.98 -18.72
C THR A 85 19.87 12.10 -17.77
N ALA A 86 19.95 11.55 -16.56
CA ALA A 86 18.89 11.63 -15.55
C ALA A 86 18.59 13.08 -15.16
N HIS A 87 19.63 13.85 -14.83
CA HIS A 87 19.49 15.27 -14.50
C HIS A 87 19.06 16.09 -15.73
N PHE A 88 19.61 15.78 -16.90
CA PHE A 88 19.16 16.45 -18.13
C PHE A 88 17.68 16.18 -18.42
N LEU A 89 17.21 14.95 -18.26
CA LEU A 89 15.82 14.57 -18.47
C LEU A 89 14.88 15.26 -17.48
N GLU A 90 15.30 15.46 -16.23
CA GLU A 90 14.57 16.25 -15.23
C GLU A 90 14.27 17.68 -15.74
N HIS A 91 15.28 18.37 -16.29
CA HIS A 91 15.10 19.71 -16.87
C HIS A 91 14.18 19.71 -18.10
N MET A 92 14.09 18.57 -18.80
CA MET A 92 13.26 18.41 -19.99
C MET A 92 11.84 17.93 -19.68
N ALA A 93 11.55 17.49 -18.44
CA ALA A 93 10.28 16.86 -18.06
C ALA A 93 9.05 17.71 -18.39
N PHE A 94 9.19 19.05 -18.36
CA PHE A 94 8.10 20.00 -18.60
C PHE A 94 8.33 20.92 -19.82
N LYS A 95 9.26 20.59 -20.72
CA LYS A 95 9.57 21.42 -21.91
C LYS A 95 8.69 21.15 -23.13
N GLY A 96 7.52 20.55 -22.90
CA GLY A 96 6.53 20.22 -23.93
C GLY A 96 6.46 18.73 -24.25
N THR A 97 5.53 18.39 -25.13
CA THR A 97 5.24 17.02 -25.59
C THR A 97 4.94 17.06 -27.09
N ASN A 98 4.78 15.90 -27.71
CA ASN A 98 4.35 15.82 -29.11
C ASN A 98 2.98 16.48 -29.40
N LYS A 99 2.17 16.73 -28.36
CA LYS A 99 0.81 17.28 -28.49
C LYS A 99 0.66 18.71 -27.97
N ARG A 100 1.62 19.20 -27.19
CA ARG A 100 1.56 20.49 -26.50
C ARG A 100 2.95 21.09 -26.42
N THR A 101 3.07 22.37 -26.78
CA THR A 101 4.28 23.15 -26.53
C THR A 101 4.50 23.37 -25.03
N GLN A 102 5.73 23.75 -24.64
CA GLN A 102 6.03 24.13 -23.25
C GLN A 102 5.05 25.20 -22.73
N ARG A 103 4.80 26.25 -23.53
CA ARG A 103 3.93 27.37 -23.14
C ARG A 103 2.48 26.92 -22.92
N GLU A 104 1.96 26.07 -23.79
CA GLU A 104 0.60 25.52 -23.61
C GLU A 104 0.49 24.70 -22.34
N LEU A 105 1.51 23.88 -22.05
CA LEU A 105 1.56 23.07 -20.83
C LEU A 105 1.61 23.94 -19.57
N GLU A 106 2.48 24.96 -19.53
CA GLU A 106 2.61 25.89 -18.41
C GLU A 106 1.30 26.65 -18.17
N LEU A 107 0.69 27.20 -19.21
CA LEU A 107 -0.59 27.92 -19.09
C LEU A 107 -1.74 27.01 -18.64
N GLU A 108 -1.81 25.77 -19.12
CA GLU A 108 -2.84 24.80 -18.70
C GLU A 108 -2.73 24.51 -17.19
N VAL A 109 -1.52 24.31 -16.70
CA VAL A 109 -1.23 24.04 -15.28
C VAL A 109 -1.54 25.26 -14.41
N GLU A 110 -1.09 26.45 -14.81
CA GLU A 110 -1.34 27.70 -14.08
C GLU A 110 -2.83 28.05 -14.02
N ASN A 111 -3.57 27.86 -15.13
CA ASN A 111 -5.02 28.10 -15.17
C ASN A 111 -5.81 27.18 -14.23
N LEU A 112 -5.28 25.98 -13.92
CA LEU A 112 -5.85 25.08 -12.92
C LEU A 112 -5.46 25.46 -11.49
N GLY A 113 -4.56 26.43 -11.30
CA GLY A 113 -3.95 26.76 -10.01
C GLY A 113 -3.01 25.67 -9.49
N ALA A 114 -2.53 24.79 -10.37
CA ALA A 114 -1.63 23.70 -10.03
C ALA A 114 -0.16 24.13 -10.14
N HIS A 115 0.72 23.37 -9.50
CA HIS A 115 2.16 23.49 -9.67
C HIS A 115 2.76 22.11 -9.97
N LEU A 116 3.73 22.06 -10.88
CA LEU A 116 4.45 20.85 -11.25
C LEU A 116 5.89 20.92 -10.75
N ASN A 117 6.44 19.77 -10.39
CA ASN A 117 7.83 19.62 -10.03
C ASN A 117 8.35 18.25 -10.48
N ALA A 118 9.67 18.14 -10.66
CA ALA A 118 10.38 16.91 -10.91
C ALA A 118 11.69 16.97 -10.13
N TYR A 119 12.20 15.82 -9.71
CA TYR A 119 13.54 15.71 -9.13
C TYR A 119 14.10 14.35 -9.49
N THR A 120 15.41 14.26 -9.74
CA THR A 120 16.08 12.98 -9.92
C THR A 120 17.05 12.71 -8.77
N SER A 121 17.19 11.44 -8.41
CA SER A 121 18.17 10.93 -7.47
C SER A 121 19.05 9.88 -8.15
N ARG A 122 19.86 9.17 -7.36
CA ARG A 122 20.69 8.08 -7.87
C ARG A 122 19.84 6.89 -8.32
N GLU A 123 18.75 6.60 -7.64
CA GLU A 123 17.98 5.36 -7.85
C GLU A 123 16.50 5.60 -8.16
N GLN A 124 16.02 6.84 -7.99
CA GLN A 124 14.60 7.17 -8.11
C GLN A 124 14.46 8.53 -8.77
N THR A 125 13.41 8.68 -9.59
CA THR A 125 12.98 9.93 -10.21
C THR A 125 11.46 10.01 -10.16
#